data_AF-A0A8B8LJV9-F1
#
_entry.id   AF-A0A8B8LJV9-F1
#
_cell.length_a   1.000
_cell.length_b   1.000
_cell.length_c   1.000
_cell.angle_alpha   90.00
_cell.angle_beta   90.00
_cell.angle_gamma   90.00
#
_symmetry.space_group_name_H-M   'P 1'
#
loop_
_entity.id
_entity.type
_entity.pdbx_description
1 polymer ?
#
loop_
_entity_poly.entity_id
_entity_poly.type
_entity_poly.pdbx_seq_one_letter_code
_entity_poly.pdbx_strand_id
1 'polypeptide(L)'
;MRFSTKVNGYSRSLVDSSQNFYLYLAVSFRSKMYGTGEAMSNNACSNGSIQNVNGSLEEKLDELRQLMRKVDGDPLRIVGVGAGAWGSVFTAMLQEAYGSLREKVLIRIWRRPGRTVDRATAKHLFEVINSREDVLRRLIRRCAYLKYVEGRLGDRVLYADEILKDGFCLNMIDTPLCPLKVVTNLQEAVWDADIVINGLPSTETREVFEEISKYWKERITVPVIISLAKGVEAELGPEPRIITPTLMINRATGVPIENILYLGGPNIASEIYNKEYANARICGAEKWRKPLAKFLRQPHFIVWDNGDLVTHEVMGGLKNVYAIGAEFVLMTFDFTGMVAALTNESATSKSVYFAHCTSEMIFITHLLAEEPERLAGPLLADTYVTLLKGRNAWYGQKLAKGELSLEMGDSIKGKGMIQGVSAVKAFYELLSQSSLNVLNPDENKHVAPVELCPILKMLYKILIIRESPVQAILQALRDETMNDPRDRIEIAQSHVFYRPSLLGHRP
;
A
#
# COMPACT_ATOMS: atom_id res chain seq x y z
N MET A 1 -73.25 -17.94 -6.99
CA MET A 1 -72.56 -18.97 -6.18
C MET A 1 -71.73 -18.28 -5.11
N ARG A 2 -71.93 -18.74 -3.89
CA ARG A 2 -71.33 -18.43 -2.57
C ARG A 2 -69.82 -18.04 -2.49
N PHE A 3 -69.57 -17.17 -1.49
CA PHE A 3 -68.37 -16.86 -0.64
C PHE A 3 -67.18 -16.10 -1.29
N SER A 4 -66.81 -14.87 -0.88
CA SER A 4 -66.27 -14.37 0.42
C SER A 4 -64.89 -15.00 0.73
N THR A 5 -63.76 -14.30 0.88
CA THR A 5 -63.36 -13.30 1.91
C THR A 5 -62.13 -12.49 1.40
N LYS A 6 -62.03 -11.15 1.52
CA LYS A 6 -61.42 -10.36 2.65
C LYS A 6 -60.12 -10.99 3.23
N VAL A 7 -58.99 -10.32 3.52
CA VAL A 7 -58.62 -8.92 3.76
C VAL A 7 -57.07 -8.80 3.87
N ASN A 8 -56.54 -7.64 3.45
CA ASN A 8 -55.30 -6.91 3.83
C ASN A 8 -54.00 -7.62 4.25
N GLY A 9 -52.94 -7.29 3.50
CA GLY A 9 -51.90 -6.33 3.94
C GLY A 9 -50.70 -6.89 4.71
N TYR A 10 -49.49 -6.72 4.17
CA TYR A 10 -48.37 -6.02 4.84
C TYR A 10 -47.21 -5.78 3.86
N SER A 11 -46.73 -4.54 3.86
CA SER A 11 -45.50 -4.05 3.26
C SER A 11 -44.24 -4.48 4.05
N ARG A 12 -43.07 -4.44 3.38
CA ARG A 12 -41.66 -4.71 3.84
C ARG A 12 -41.28 -6.19 3.63
N SER A 13 -40.11 -6.58 3.08
CA SER A 13 -38.79 -5.95 3.00
C SER A 13 -37.91 -6.64 1.95
N LEU A 14 -37.24 -5.84 1.11
CA LEU A 14 -36.07 -6.22 0.32
C LEU A 14 -34.83 -6.24 1.24
N VAL A 15 -34.75 -7.23 2.14
CA VAL A 15 -33.56 -7.52 2.97
C VAL A 15 -33.58 -9.02 3.27
N ASP A 16 -33.24 -9.88 2.32
CA ASP A 16 -33.00 -11.30 2.66
C ASP A 16 -32.16 -12.13 1.65
N SER A 17 -31.36 -11.49 0.81
CA SER A 17 -30.45 -12.22 -0.11
C SER A 17 -28.97 -12.18 0.32
N SER A 18 -28.62 -11.46 1.38
CA SER A 18 -27.24 -11.35 1.89
C SER A 18 -26.93 -12.24 3.10
N GLN A 19 -27.93 -12.88 3.73
CA GLN A 19 -27.69 -13.81 4.85
C GLN A 19 -27.40 -15.27 4.44
N ASN A 20 -27.81 -15.69 3.24
CA ASN A 20 -27.61 -17.08 2.80
C ASN A 20 -26.19 -17.40 2.29
N PHE A 21 -25.35 -16.39 2.03
CA PHE A 21 -23.95 -16.60 1.62
C PHE A 21 -23.03 -16.93 2.81
N TYR A 22 -23.37 -16.48 4.02
CA TYR A 22 -22.58 -16.75 5.23
C TYR A 22 -22.76 -18.17 5.78
N LEU A 23 -23.90 -18.82 5.51
CA LEU A 23 -24.16 -20.18 5.98
C LEU A 23 -23.41 -21.25 5.17
N TYR A 24 -23.15 -21.01 3.88
CA TYR A 24 -22.45 -21.97 3.00
C TYR A 24 -20.95 -22.07 3.29
N LEU A 25 -20.30 -20.98 3.72
CA LEU A 25 -18.89 -20.98 4.13
C LEU A 25 -18.65 -21.64 5.50
N ALA A 26 -19.65 -21.62 6.39
CA ALA A 26 -19.54 -22.24 7.73
C ALA A 26 -19.72 -23.77 7.70
N VAL A 27 -20.43 -24.33 6.72
CA VAL A 27 -20.69 -25.78 6.64
C VAL A 27 -19.52 -26.54 5.98
N SER A 28 -18.73 -25.91 5.11
CA SER A 28 -17.58 -26.56 4.47
C SER A 28 -16.38 -26.79 5.42
N PHE A 29 -16.29 -26.03 6.52
CA PHE A 29 -15.23 -26.19 7.53
C PHE A 29 -15.51 -27.27 8.59
N ARG A 30 -16.68 -27.92 8.60
CA ARG A 30 -17.05 -28.94 9.61
C ARG A 30 -17.00 -30.40 9.12
N SER A 31 -16.65 -30.67 7.86
CA SER A 31 -16.72 -32.03 7.29
C SER A 31 -15.37 -32.70 7.03
N LYS A 32 -14.29 -32.31 7.72
CA LYS A 32 -13.03 -33.09 7.80
C LYS A 32 -12.48 -33.13 9.22
N MET A 33 -13.25 -33.70 10.13
CA MET A 33 -12.75 -34.21 11.41
C MET A 33 -13.55 -35.45 11.77
N TYR A 34 -13.26 -36.59 11.13
CA TYR A 34 -13.43 -37.95 11.66
C TYR A 34 -12.81 -38.92 10.64
N GLY A 35 -11.72 -39.58 11.01
CA GLY A 35 -11.02 -40.54 10.14
C GLY A 35 -9.59 -40.87 10.60
N THR A 36 -9.51 -41.72 11.62
CA THR A 36 -8.43 -42.64 12.03
C THR A 36 -7.03 -42.59 11.39
N GLY A 37 -6.05 -42.29 12.25
CA GLY A 37 -4.65 -42.72 12.37
C GLY A 37 -3.88 -43.44 11.25
N GLU A 38 -2.71 -42.88 10.91
CA GLU A 38 -1.40 -43.57 10.99
C GLU A 38 -0.26 -42.54 10.97
N ALA A 39 0.80 -42.81 11.74
CA ALA A 39 1.87 -41.88 12.05
C ALA A 39 3.01 -41.94 11.02
N MET A 40 3.47 -40.77 10.52
CA MET A 40 4.84 -40.59 10.04
C MET A 40 5.32 -39.17 10.34
N SER A 41 6.50 -39.08 10.96
CA SER A 41 7.17 -37.86 11.40
C SER A 41 7.56 -36.95 10.24
N ASN A 42 7.39 -35.63 10.39
CA ASN A 42 8.33 -34.64 9.84
C ASN A 42 8.16 -33.27 10.54
N ASN A 43 9.29 -32.63 10.79
CA ASN A 43 9.51 -31.48 11.67
C ASN A 43 8.51 -30.33 11.50
N ALA A 44 7.70 -30.09 12.55
CA ALA A 44 6.89 -28.88 12.68
C ALA A 44 7.70 -27.79 13.39
N CYS A 45 7.82 -26.62 12.73
CA CYS A 45 8.18 -25.36 13.37
C CYS A 45 7.31 -25.16 14.61
N SER A 46 7.96 -25.06 15.77
CA SER A 46 7.33 -24.72 17.04
C SER A 46 6.80 -23.28 16.98
N ASN A 47 5.54 -23.11 16.63
CA ASN A 47 4.84 -21.87 16.92
C ASN A 47 4.69 -21.76 18.43
N GLY A 48 5.38 -20.76 18.98
CA GLY A 48 5.37 -20.41 20.38
C GLY A 48 3.95 -20.26 20.91
N SER A 49 3.74 -20.93 22.05
CA SER A 49 2.67 -20.74 23.02
C SER A 49 2.15 -19.30 23.06
N ILE A 50 0.83 -19.14 22.94
CA ILE A 50 0.09 -17.92 23.24
C ILE A 50 0.19 -17.71 24.76
N GLN A 51 1.29 -17.12 25.21
CA GLN A 51 1.46 -16.63 26.58
C GLN A 51 1.89 -15.16 26.51
N ASN A 52 1.05 -14.28 27.08
CA ASN A 52 1.29 -12.87 27.42
C ASN A 52 1.73 -11.92 26.29
N VAL A 53 0.80 -11.44 25.46
CA VAL A 53 1.08 -10.37 24.45
C VAL A 53 0.58 -8.97 24.88
N ASN A 54 0.13 -8.80 26.12
CA ASN A 54 -0.23 -7.49 26.66
C ASN A 54 0.82 -6.95 27.63
N GLY A 55 2.06 -6.79 27.17
CA GLY A 55 2.98 -5.87 27.83
C GLY A 55 2.47 -4.44 27.67
N SER A 56 2.68 -3.60 28.69
CA SER A 56 2.29 -2.18 28.61
C SER A 56 2.96 -1.50 27.40
N LEU A 57 2.36 -0.42 26.86
CA LEU A 57 2.97 0.35 25.77
C LEU A 57 4.39 0.83 26.14
N GLU A 58 4.60 1.13 27.42
CA GLU A 58 5.90 1.52 27.95
C GLU A 58 6.93 0.38 27.89
N GLU A 59 6.56 -0.85 28.25
CA GLU A 59 7.45 -2.03 28.10
C GLU A 59 7.86 -2.25 26.65
N LYS A 60 6.93 -2.13 25.70
CA LYS A 60 7.24 -2.27 24.25
C LYS A 60 8.26 -1.22 23.81
N LEU A 61 8.14 0.01 24.31
CA LEU A 61 9.06 1.10 24.01
C LEU A 61 10.42 0.87 24.66
N ASP A 62 10.46 0.42 25.91
CA ASP A 62 11.70 0.15 26.64
C ASP A 62 12.49 -1.00 26.02
N GLU A 63 11.83 -2.07 25.58
CA GLU A 63 12.47 -3.16 24.83
C GLU A 63 13.15 -2.64 23.56
N LEU A 64 12.49 -1.77 22.80
CA LEU A 64 13.05 -1.19 21.58
C LEU A 64 14.21 -0.23 21.88
N ARG A 65 14.10 0.58 22.95
CA ARG A 65 15.17 1.45 23.44
C ARG A 65 16.41 0.66 23.84
N GLN A 66 16.22 -0.44 24.58
CA GLN A 66 17.31 -1.33 24.99
C GLN A 66 18.00 -1.97 23.78
N LEU A 67 17.23 -2.44 22.80
CA LEU A 67 17.76 -2.99 21.54
C LEU A 67 18.62 -1.97 20.79
N MET A 68 18.23 -0.69 20.81
CA MET A 68 18.97 0.43 20.22
C MET A 68 20.06 1.00 21.14
N ARG A 69 20.31 0.35 22.29
CA ARG A 69 21.32 0.74 23.28
C ARG A 69 21.16 2.18 23.78
N LYS A 70 19.92 2.66 23.90
CA LYS A 70 19.60 3.96 24.48
C LYS A 70 19.85 3.92 25.98
N VAL A 71 20.51 4.95 26.51
CA VAL A 71 20.71 5.11 27.95
C VAL A 71 19.49 5.77 28.60
N ASP A 72 19.37 5.67 29.92
CA ASP A 72 18.32 6.37 30.66
C ASP A 72 18.43 7.88 30.46
N GLY A 73 17.27 8.54 30.27
CA GLY A 73 17.21 9.95 29.91
C GLY A 73 17.49 10.27 28.43
N ASP A 74 17.96 9.32 27.62
CA ASP A 74 18.08 9.49 26.17
C ASP A 74 16.83 8.95 25.45
N PRO A 75 15.96 9.82 24.89
CA PRO A 75 14.73 9.39 24.26
C PRO A 75 15.00 8.74 22.91
N LEU A 76 14.13 7.78 22.54
CA LEU A 76 14.05 7.27 21.17
C LEU A 76 13.50 8.36 20.24
N ARG A 77 14.23 8.69 19.18
CA ARG A 77 13.85 9.74 18.23
C ARG A 77 13.33 9.12 16.94
N ILE A 78 12.06 9.33 16.66
CA ILE A 78 11.39 8.83 15.45
C ILE A 78 11.06 10.02 14.54
N VAL A 79 11.47 9.94 13.28
CA VAL A 79 11.10 10.93 12.25
C VAL A 79 10.29 10.28 11.13
N GLY A 80 9.13 10.84 10.82
CA GLY A 80 8.43 10.59 9.56
C GLY A 80 8.99 11.48 8.45
N VAL A 81 9.51 10.91 7.38
CA VAL A 81 9.95 11.65 6.18
C VAL A 81 8.85 11.53 5.13
N GLY A 82 8.11 12.60 4.90
CA GLY A 82 7.00 12.63 3.95
C GLY A 82 5.64 12.76 4.62
N ALA A 83 4.97 13.88 4.38
CA ALA A 83 3.65 14.20 4.92
C ALA A 83 2.51 13.89 3.93
N GLY A 84 2.61 12.74 3.25
CA GLY A 84 1.50 12.18 2.47
C GLY A 84 0.38 11.67 3.38
N ALA A 85 -0.71 11.17 2.79
CA ALA A 85 -1.83 10.58 3.51
C ALA A 85 -1.36 9.49 4.50
N TRP A 86 -0.71 8.44 3.96
CA TRP A 86 -0.26 7.31 4.77
C TRP A 86 0.87 7.67 5.74
N GLY A 87 1.90 8.39 5.30
CA GLY A 87 3.00 8.82 6.19
C GLY A 87 2.53 9.68 7.38
N SER A 88 1.55 10.57 7.16
CA SER A 88 0.98 11.39 8.23
C SER A 88 0.14 10.57 9.20
N VAL A 89 -0.72 9.68 8.70
CA VAL A 89 -1.53 8.79 9.55
C VAL A 89 -0.65 7.85 10.36
N PHE A 90 0.36 7.24 9.74
CA PHE A 90 1.28 6.34 10.43
C PHE A 90 2.06 7.07 11.53
N THR A 91 2.56 8.28 11.25
CA THR A 91 3.26 9.09 12.26
C THR A 91 2.30 9.55 13.38
N ALA A 92 1.07 9.93 13.04
CA ALA A 92 0.04 10.29 14.00
C ALA A 92 -0.35 9.10 14.90
N MET A 93 -0.44 7.90 14.35
CA MET A 93 -0.70 6.67 15.11
C MET A 93 0.41 6.42 16.14
N LEU A 94 1.67 6.60 15.77
CA LEU A 94 2.79 6.51 16.72
C LEU A 94 2.74 7.62 17.78
N GLN A 95 2.40 8.85 17.37
CA GLN A 95 2.25 9.99 18.27
C GLN A 95 1.10 9.78 19.28
N GLU A 96 -0.01 9.20 18.86
CA GLU A 96 -1.14 8.87 19.74
C GLU A 96 -0.78 7.74 20.71
N ALA A 97 -0.08 6.71 20.23
CA ALA A 97 0.29 5.57 21.05
C ALA A 97 1.35 5.90 22.10
N TYR A 98 2.40 6.65 21.73
CA TYR A 98 3.59 6.81 22.56
C TYR A 98 3.91 8.24 22.96
N GLY A 99 3.25 9.24 22.37
CA GLY A 99 3.62 10.65 22.52
C GLY A 99 3.35 11.27 23.90
N SER A 100 2.68 10.56 24.81
CA SER A 100 2.59 10.93 26.23
C SER A 100 3.88 10.64 26.99
N LEU A 101 4.69 9.67 26.54
CA LEU A 101 5.95 9.24 27.16
C LEU A 101 7.14 10.10 26.68
N ARG A 102 7.03 11.43 26.81
CA ARG A 102 7.96 12.40 26.19
C ARG A 102 9.42 12.27 26.62
N GLU A 103 9.67 11.77 27.84
CA GLU A 103 11.02 11.50 28.34
C GLU A 103 11.66 10.25 27.69
N LYS A 104 10.84 9.38 27.10
CA LYS A 104 11.29 8.11 26.48
C LYS A 104 11.25 8.15 24.96
N VAL A 105 10.39 8.96 24.34
CA VAL A 105 10.26 9.04 22.89
C VAL A 105 9.91 10.44 22.41
N LEU A 106 10.54 10.85 21.31
CA LEU A 106 10.25 12.07 20.59
C LEU A 106 9.91 11.74 19.14
N ILE A 107 8.72 12.15 18.71
CA ILE A 107 8.20 11.89 17.36
C ILE A 107 8.05 13.23 16.64
N ARG A 108 8.59 13.30 15.42
CA ARG A 108 8.46 14.45 14.53
C ARG A 108 8.19 14.01 13.10
N ILE A 109 7.66 14.91 12.29
CA ILE A 109 7.42 14.67 10.87
C ILE A 109 8.07 15.78 10.05
N TRP A 110 8.78 15.38 9.01
CA TRP A 110 9.31 16.28 8.01
C TRP A 110 8.34 16.44 6.84
N ARG A 111 8.19 17.69 6.42
CA ARG A 111 7.45 18.08 5.22
C ARG A 111 8.20 19.20 4.49
N ARG A 112 8.26 19.12 3.15
CA ARG A 112 8.73 20.23 2.30
C ARG A 112 7.88 21.50 2.57
N PRO A 113 8.50 22.66 2.84
CA PRO A 113 7.77 23.92 3.07
C PRO A 113 7.16 24.46 1.77
N GLY A 114 6.32 25.49 1.89
CA GLY A 114 5.92 26.33 0.76
C GLY A 114 4.74 25.80 -0.08
N ARG A 115 4.21 24.61 0.22
CA ARG A 115 2.97 24.14 -0.44
C ARG A 115 1.77 24.91 0.11
N THR A 116 1.21 25.81 -0.70
CA THR A 116 0.01 26.57 -0.34
C THR A 116 -1.24 25.70 -0.34
N VAL A 117 -2.19 26.04 0.53
CA VAL A 117 -3.55 25.51 0.54
C VAL A 117 -4.42 26.46 -0.29
N ASP A 118 -5.07 25.94 -1.33
CA ASP A 118 -5.96 26.76 -2.16
C ASP A 118 -7.24 27.17 -1.39
N ARG A 119 -7.91 28.21 -1.88
CA ARG A 119 -9.08 28.79 -1.20
C ARG A 119 -10.25 27.81 -1.06
N ALA A 120 -10.47 26.91 -2.02
CA ALA A 120 -11.54 25.93 -1.93
C ALA A 120 -11.23 24.91 -0.81
N THR A 121 -9.99 24.42 -0.78
CA THR A 121 -9.51 23.55 0.30
C THR A 121 -9.54 24.25 1.66
N ALA A 122 -9.18 25.53 1.75
CA ALA A 122 -9.23 26.30 3.00
C ALA A 122 -10.68 26.49 3.51
N LYS A 123 -11.64 26.71 2.61
CA LYS A 123 -13.07 26.75 2.95
C LYS A 123 -13.55 25.42 3.48
N HIS A 124 -13.25 24.33 2.77
CA HIS A 124 -13.61 22.98 3.19
C HIS A 124 -12.99 22.62 4.56
N LEU A 125 -11.71 22.94 4.76
CA LEU A 125 -11.03 22.73 6.03
C LEU A 125 -11.71 23.48 7.19
N PHE A 126 -12.19 24.70 6.95
CA PHE A 126 -12.93 25.45 7.95
C PHE A 126 -14.27 24.78 8.32
N GLU A 127 -14.97 24.19 7.35
CA GLU A 127 -16.19 23.41 7.58
C GLU A 127 -15.89 22.14 8.40
N VAL A 128 -14.81 21.42 8.06
CA VAL A 128 -14.32 20.26 8.83
C VAL A 128 -13.99 20.65 10.28
N ILE A 129 -13.33 21.79 10.50
CA ILE A 129 -13.03 22.27 11.85
C ILE A 129 -14.31 22.52 12.66
N ASN A 130 -15.30 23.19 12.07
CA ASN A 130 -16.53 23.55 12.78
C ASN A 130 -17.51 22.38 12.99
N SER A 131 -17.41 21.33 12.17
CA SER A 131 -18.19 20.11 12.35
C SER A 131 -17.69 19.20 13.47
N ARG A 132 -16.50 19.47 14.04
CA ARG A 132 -15.85 18.64 15.06
C ARG A 132 -15.49 19.45 16.30
N GLU A 133 -16.28 19.28 17.35
CA GLU A 133 -16.18 20.09 18.57
C GLU A 133 -14.82 19.97 19.27
N ASP A 134 -14.24 18.77 19.30
CA ASP A 134 -12.92 18.50 19.90
C ASP A 134 -11.80 19.25 19.17
N VAL A 135 -11.85 19.26 17.83
CA VAL A 135 -10.90 19.97 16.97
C VAL A 135 -11.05 21.48 17.15
N LEU A 136 -12.28 22.00 17.11
CA LEU A 136 -12.55 23.42 17.32
C LEU A 136 -12.01 23.90 18.67
N ARG A 137 -12.37 23.21 19.76
CA ARG A 137 -11.89 23.52 21.12
C ARG A 137 -10.37 23.48 21.21
N ARG A 138 -9.72 22.50 20.58
CA ARG A 138 -8.26 22.37 20.52
C ARG A 138 -7.61 23.58 19.84
N LEU A 139 -8.14 24.02 18.70
CA LEU A 139 -7.58 25.15 17.95
C LEU A 139 -7.79 26.48 18.66
N ILE A 140 -8.95 26.69 19.30
CA ILE A 140 -9.20 27.89 20.10
C ILE A 140 -8.21 27.97 21.27
N ARG A 141 -8.04 26.87 22.02
CA ARG A 141 -7.11 26.81 23.17
C ARG A 141 -5.65 27.08 22.79
N ARG A 142 -5.26 26.78 21.54
CA ARG A 142 -3.90 27.01 21.01
C ARG A 142 -3.77 28.35 20.26
N CYS A 143 -4.77 29.22 20.30
CA CYS A 143 -4.82 30.47 19.54
C CYS A 143 -4.60 30.27 18.02
N ALA A 144 -4.97 29.09 17.50
CA ALA A 144 -4.75 28.71 16.11
C ALA A 144 -6.01 28.84 15.26
N TYR A 145 -7.19 29.08 15.84
CA TYR A 145 -8.45 29.12 15.10
C TYR A 145 -8.55 30.29 14.11
N LEU A 146 -8.06 31.50 14.50
CA LEU A 146 -8.19 32.72 13.71
C LEU A 146 -7.58 32.59 12.31
N LYS A 147 -6.43 31.93 12.17
CA LYS A 147 -5.79 31.75 10.85
C LYS A 147 -6.66 30.98 9.85
N TYR A 148 -7.53 30.09 10.31
CA TYR A 148 -8.45 29.36 9.44
C TYR A 148 -9.65 30.22 9.01
N VAL A 149 -10.06 31.17 9.85
CA VAL A 149 -11.05 32.19 9.48
C VAL A 149 -10.48 33.07 8.36
N GLU A 150 -9.28 33.63 8.58
CA GLU A 150 -8.56 34.45 7.60
C GLU A 150 -8.30 33.68 6.30
N GLY A 151 -7.86 32.41 6.40
CA GLY A 151 -7.62 31.54 5.26
C GLY A 151 -8.86 31.26 4.41
N ARG A 152 -10.01 31.07 5.05
CA ARG A 152 -11.30 30.91 4.36
C ARG A 152 -11.72 32.18 3.62
N LEU A 153 -11.55 33.34 4.26
CA LEU A 153 -11.89 34.65 3.69
C LEU A 153 -10.96 35.00 2.53
N GLY A 154 -9.71 34.51 2.56
CA GLY A 154 -8.66 34.81 1.58
C GLY A 154 -7.71 35.90 2.05
N ASP A 155 -7.84 36.34 3.31
CA ASP A 155 -7.02 37.38 3.93
C ASP A 155 -5.63 36.85 4.33
N ARG A 156 -5.50 35.52 4.42
CA ARG A 156 -4.24 34.82 4.71
C ARG A 156 -4.04 33.63 3.80
N VAL A 157 -2.81 33.45 3.31
CA VAL A 157 -2.40 32.19 2.67
C VAL A 157 -2.05 31.18 3.76
N LEU A 158 -2.73 30.02 3.74
CA LEU A 158 -2.38 28.89 4.59
C LEU A 158 -1.33 28.02 3.90
N TYR A 159 -0.34 27.56 4.66
CA TYR A 159 0.64 26.60 4.19
C TYR A 159 0.39 25.22 4.76
N ALA A 160 0.75 24.21 3.97
CA ALA A 160 0.37 22.86 4.27
C ALA A 160 1.21 22.23 5.40
N ASP A 161 2.39 22.79 5.72
CA ASP A 161 3.14 22.50 6.95
C ASP A 161 2.52 23.16 8.19
N GLU A 162 1.96 24.37 8.06
CA GLU A 162 1.27 25.06 9.16
C GLU A 162 0.01 24.33 9.61
N ILE A 163 -0.82 23.85 8.67
CA ILE A 163 -2.03 23.10 9.01
C ILE A 163 -1.69 21.71 9.56
N LEU A 164 -0.55 21.12 9.15
CA LEU A 164 -0.12 19.81 9.65
C LEU A 164 0.32 19.88 11.12
N LYS A 165 0.93 20.99 11.56
CA LYS A 165 1.22 21.25 12.99
C LYS A 165 -0.04 21.19 13.84
N ASP A 166 -1.16 21.58 13.26
CA ASP A 166 -2.46 21.58 13.90
C ASP A 166 -3.23 20.26 13.73
N GLY A 167 -2.65 19.28 13.04
CA GLY A 167 -3.25 17.97 12.81
C GLY A 167 -4.04 17.83 11.51
N PHE A 168 -3.81 18.67 10.50
CA PHE A 168 -4.49 18.54 9.20
C PHE A 168 -3.52 18.11 8.09
N CYS A 169 -3.81 16.98 7.46
CA CYS A 169 -3.08 16.52 6.29
C CYS A 169 -3.76 17.03 5.02
N LEU A 170 -3.02 17.73 4.15
CA LEU A 170 -3.56 18.27 2.89
C LEU A 170 -4.19 17.19 2.00
N ASN A 171 -3.66 15.97 2.05
CA ASN A 171 -4.15 14.85 1.24
C ASN A 171 -5.33 14.12 1.87
N MET A 172 -5.74 14.52 3.09
CA MET A 172 -6.85 13.93 3.86
C MET A 172 -7.48 15.00 4.77
N ILE A 173 -8.03 16.06 4.18
CA ILE A 173 -8.57 17.21 4.94
C ILE A 173 -9.72 16.80 5.87
N ASP A 174 -10.49 15.78 5.48
CA ASP A 174 -11.62 15.26 6.26
C ASP A 174 -11.21 14.45 7.50
N THR A 175 -9.92 14.16 7.67
CA THR A 175 -9.39 13.32 8.77
C THR A 175 -8.43 14.14 9.65
N PRO A 176 -8.94 14.90 10.63
CA PRO A 176 -8.10 15.65 11.55
C PRO A 176 -7.35 14.70 12.48
N LEU A 177 -6.04 14.65 12.30
CA LEU A 177 -5.08 13.90 13.09
C LEU A 177 -4.85 14.57 14.46
N CYS A 178 -4.09 13.87 15.30
CA CYS A 178 -3.43 14.50 16.45
C CYS A 178 -2.41 15.56 15.98
N PRO A 179 -2.13 16.60 16.78
CA PRO A 179 -1.11 17.58 16.43
C PRO A 179 0.28 16.93 16.39
N LEU A 180 1.06 17.24 15.36
CA LEU A 180 2.40 16.70 15.14
C LEU A 180 3.47 17.78 15.32
N LYS A 181 4.67 17.37 15.76
CA LYS A 181 5.86 18.23 15.66
C LYS A 181 6.34 18.22 14.21
N VAL A 182 5.98 19.25 13.44
CA VAL A 182 6.38 19.40 12.03
C VAL A 182 7.69 20.17 11.93
N VAL A 183 8.65 19.61 11.22
CA VAL A 183 9.94 20.21 10.88
C VAL A 183 10.01 20.40 9.37
N THR A 184 10.47 21.57 8.91
CA THR A 184 10.57 21.87 7.47
C THR A 184 11.99 21.79 6.94
N ASN A 185 13.00 21.92 7.81
CA ASN A 185 14.40 21.67 7.48
C ASN A 185 14.68 20.16 7.53
N LEU A 186 15.15 19.58 6.41
CA LEU A 186 15.38 18.14 6.32
C LEU A 186 16.51 17.67 7.23
N GLN A 187 17.63 18.41 7.27
CA GLN A 187 18.78 18.10 8.11
C GLN A 187 18.37 18.05 9.60
N GLU A 188 17.71 19.08 10.11
CA GLU A 188 17.20 19.13 11.49
C GLU A 188 16.28 17.93 11.79
N ALA A 189 15.45 17.55 10.82
CA ALA A 189 14.51 16.46 11.01
C ALA A 189 15.17 15.07 11.10
N VAL A 190 16.31 14.85 10.46
CA VAL A 190 16.92 13.50 10.34
C VAL A 190 18.26 13.34 11.05
N TRP A 191 18.87 14.44 11.51
CA TRP A 191 20.23 14.45 12.07
C TRP A 191 20.40 13.49 13.26
N ASP A 192 19.52 13.54 14.25
CA ASP A 192 19.56 12.73 15.47
C ASP A 192 18.50 11.61 15.49
N ALA A 193 17.91 11.26 14.34
CA ALA A 193 16.86 10.24 14.28
C ALA A 193 17.40 8.83 14.52
N ASP A 194 16.82 8.07 15.46
CA ASP A 194 17.11 6.65 15.68
C ASP A 194 16.29 5.78 14.69
N ILE A 195 15.03 6.16 14.47
CA ILE A 195 14.13 5.52 13.50
C ILE A 195 13.64 6.54 12.47
N VAL A 196 13.72 6.17 11.19
CA VAL A 196 13.25 6.96 10.07
C VAL A 196 12.12 6.22 9.37
N ILE A 197 10.93 6.81 9.34
CA ILE A 197 9.80 6.29 8.58
C ILE A 197 9.81 6.94 7.21
N ASN A 198 10.08 6.18 6.14
CA ASN A 198 9.93 6.69 4.78
C ASN A 198 8.45 6.66 4.38
N GLY A 199 7.78 7.81 4.47
CA GLY A 199 6.40 8.04 4.03
C GLY A 199 6.28 8.69 2.66
N LEU A 200 7.38 8.77 1.89
CA LEU A 200 7.41 9.32 0.54
C LEU A 200 6.82 8.33 -0.47
N PRO A 201 6.32 8.80 -1.62
CA PRO A 201 6.15 7.92 -2.77
C PRO A 201 7.50 7.37 -3.23
N SER A 202 7.49 6.21 -3.90
CA SER A 202 8.71 5.57 -4.42
C SER A 202 9.50 6.51 -5.35
N THR A 203 8.79 7.31 -6.16
CA THR A 203 9.37 8.26 -7.13
C THR A 203 10.14 9.43 -6.52
N GLU A 204 9.89 9.75 -5.24
CA GLU A 204 10.61 10.80 -4.52
C GLU A 204 11.65 10.22 -3.53
N THR A 205 11.62 8.91 -3.30
CA THR A 205 12.44 8.27 -2.26
C THR A 205 13.93 8.45 -2.55
N ARG A 206 14.38 8.21 -3.78
CA ARG A 206 15.80 8.31 -4.15
C ARG A 206 16.36 9.72 -3.90
N GLU A 207 15.77 10.75 -4.50
CA GLU A 207 16.22 12.15 -4.39
C GLU A 207 16.34 12.60 -2.93
N VAL A 208 15.31 12.33 -2.12
CA VAL A 208 15.28 12.78 -0.73
C VAL A 208 16.31 12.00 0.09
N PHE A 209 16.45 10.70 -0.11
CA PHE A 209 17.43 9.91 0.64
C PHE A 209 18.88 10.20 0.20
N GLU A 210 19.12 10.58 -1.06
CA GLU A 210 20.42 11.11 -1.50
C GLU A 210 20.78 12.41 -0.78
N GLU A 211 19.81 13.31 -0.55
CA GLU A 211 20.03 14.50 0.28
C GLU A 211 20.33 14.12 1.74
N ILE A 212 19.52 13.22 2.32
CA ILE A 212 19.70 12.74 3.69
C ILE A 212 21.09 12.11 3.88
N SER A 213 21.61 11.39 2.88
CA SER A 213 22.92 10.75 2.93
C SER A 213 24.04 11.75 3.26
N LYS A 214 23.92 13.00 2.81
CA LYS A 214 24.93 14.06 3.05
C LYS A 214 25.04 14.39 4.53
N TYR A 215 23.91 14.39 5.23
CA TYR A 215 23.84 14.67 6.66
C TYR A 215 24.27 13.46 7.51
N TRP A 216 24.04 12.24 7.03
CA TRP A 216 24.38 11.03 7.78
C TRP A 216 25.85 10.64 7.74
N LYS A 217 26.64 11.19 6.81
CA LYS A 217 28.11 10.98 6.75
C LYS A 217 28.83 11.35 8.05
N GLU A 218 28.29 12.31 8.79
CA GLU A 218 28.88 12.83 10.03
C GLU A 218 28.33 12.11 11.29
N ARG A 219 27.39 11.18 11.13
CA ARG A 219 26.78 10.46 12.25
C ARG A 219 27.62 9.27 12.71
N ILE A 220 27.65 9.08 14.02
CA ILE A 220 28.25 7.87 14.64
C ILE A 220 27.28 6.68 14.52
N THR A 221 25.97 6.91 14.66
CA THR A 221 24.95 5.86 14.67
C THR A 221 24.17 5.80 13.36
N VAL A 222 24.05 4.59 12.84
CA VAL A 222 23.23 4.29 11.65
C VAL A 222 21.77 4.13 12.07
N PRO A 223 20.83 4.87 11.46
CA PRO A 223 19.40 4.75 11.81
C PRO A 223 18.81 3.42 11.33
N VAL A 224 17.66 3.06 11.92
CA VAL A 224 16.77 2.02 11.38
C VAL A 224 15.69 2.69 10.53
N ILE A 225 15.44 2.17 9.35
CA ILE A 225 14.53 2.77 8.38
C ILE A 225 13.33 1.83 8.17
N ILE A 226 12.11 2.35 8.27
CA ILE A 226 10.88 1.63 7.93
C ILE A 226 10.25 2.32 6.73
N SER A 227 10.28 1.65 5.58
CA SER A 227 9.72 2.16 4.34
C SER A 227 8.25 1.79 4.17
N LEU A 228 7.42 2.81 4.00
CA LEU A 228 6.00 2.70 3.65
C LEU A 228 5.77 2.89 2.15
N ALA A 229 6.82 3.22 1.41
CA ALA A 229 6.76 3.51 -0.02
C ALA A 229 6.40 2.24 -0.80
N LYS A 230 5.48 2.39 -1.76
CA LYS A 230 5.02 1.31 -2.64
C LYS A 230 5.33 1.70 -4.08
N GLY A 231 5.76 0.77 -4.92
CA GLY A 231 6.19 1.06 -6.30
C GLY A 231 7.64 0.64 -6.53
N VAL A 232 8.06 0.58 -7.78
CA VAL A 232 9.38 0.10 -8.20
C VAL A 232 9.92 0.97 -9.33
N GLU A 233 11.25 0.94 -9.51
CA GLU A 233 11.93 1.47 -10.70
C GLU A 233 12.58 0.32 -11.46
N ALA A 234 12.76 0.48 -12.77
CA ALA A 234 13.58 -0.41 -13.58
C ALA A 234 14.88 0.31 -13.98
N GLU A 235 16.00 -0.40 -13.85
CA GLU A 235 17.30 0.01 -14.34
C GLU A 235 17.72 -1.02 -15.38
N LEU A 236 17.86 -0.62 -16.65
CA LEU A 236 17.99 -1.58 -17.76
C LEU A 236 19.44 -1.84 -18.19
N GLY A 237 20.41 -1.03 -17.74
CA GLY A 237 21.81 -1.17 -18.13
C GLY A 237 22.78 -0.89 -16.99
N PRO A 238 23.94 -1.59 -16.90
CA PRO A 238 24.45 -2.62 -17.82
C PRO A 238 23.76 -3.99 -17.68
N GLU A 239 23.04 -4.24 -16.60
CA GLU A 239 22.20 -5.43 -16.40
C GLU A 239 20.82 -4.99 -15.94
N PRO A 240 19.74 -5.65 -16.39
CA PRO A 240 18.39 -5.27 -16.03
C PRO A 240 18.07 -5.62 -14.58
N ARG A 241 17.50 -4.65 -13.85
CA ARG A 241 17.18 -4.78 -12.43
C ARG A 241 15.91 -4.04 -12.07
N ILE A 242 15.17 -4.59 -11.12
CA ILE A 242 14.13 -3.89 -10.37
C ILE A 242 14.73 -3.30 -9.12
N ILE A 243 14.51 -2.01 -8.93
CA ILE A 243 14.91 -1.28 -7.75
C ILE A 243 13.66 -1.11 -6.89
N THR A 244 13.61 -1.85 -5.78
CA THR A 244 12.55 -1.73 -4.77
C THR A 244 12.82 -0.53 -3.84
N PRO A 245 11.83 -0.01 -3.12
CA PRO A 245 12.01 1.14 -2.23
C PRO A 245 13.12 0.96 -1.19
N THR A 246 13.29 -0.23 -0.61
CA THR A 246 14.42 -0.50 0.30
C THR A 246 15.77 -0.44 -0.41
N LEU A 247 15.88 -0.96 -1.64
CA LEU A 247 17.08 -0.84 -2.47
C LEU A 247 17.37 0.61 -2.89
N MET A 248 16.34 1.42 -3.15
CA MET A 248 16.51 2.85 -3.43
C MET A 248 17.18 3.55 -2.24
N ILE A 249 16.68 3.29 -1.02
CA ILE A 249 17.22 3.85 0.22
C ILE A 249 18.66 3.36 0.46
N ASN A 250 18.90 2.07 0.32
CA ASN A 250 20.23 1.47 0.51
C ASN A 250 21.26 2.11 -0.43
N ARG A 251 20.96 2.19 -1.73
CA ARG A 251 21.86 2.78 -2.73
C ARG A 251 22.06 4.28 -2.53
N ALA A 252 21.01 5.01 -2.16
CA ALA A 252 21.08 6.45 -1.94
C ALA A 252 21.90 6.84 -0.69
N THR A 253 21.86 6.01 0.37
CA THR A 253 22.43 6.37 1.68
C THR A 253 23.64 5.56 2.11
N GLY A 254 23.85 4.38 1.54
CA GLY A 254 24.79 3.40 2.05
C GLY A 254 24.36 2.75 3.38
N VAL A 255 23.14 3.03 3.87
CA VAL A 255 22.62 2.36 5.07
C VAL A 255 22.50 0.86 4.77
N PRO A 256 23.06 -0.03 5.61
CA PRO A 256 23.03 -1.46 5.37
C PRO A 256 21.59 -1.97 5.23
N ILE A 257 21.37 -2.88 4.27
CA ILE A 257 20.03 -3.38 3.95
C ILE A 257 19.36 -4.04 5.16
N GLU A 258 20.14 -4.62 6.08
CA GLU A 258 19.63 -5.20 7.31
C GLU A 258 19.07 -4.17 8.30
N ASN A 259 19.27 -2.86 8.08
CA ASN A 259 18.68 -1.78 8.85
C ASN A 259 17.48 -1.13 8.15
N ILE A 260 17.11 -1.61 6.95
CA ILE A 260 16.01 -1.07 6.16
C ILE A 260 14.91 -2.13 6.10
N LEU A 261 13.72 -1.76 6.55
CA LEU A 261 12.54 -2.60 6.58
C LEU A 261 11.48 -2.04 5.63
N TYR A 262 10.59 -2.90 5.18
CA TYR A 262 9.37 -2.51 4.49
C TYR A 262 8.16 -2.76 5.38
N LEU A 263 7.16 -1.88 5.33
CA LEU A 263 5.86 -2.12 5.94
C LEU A 263 4.74 -1.93 4.92
N GLY A 264 4.02 -3.02 4.66
CA GLY A 264 2.92 -3.10 3.69
C GLY A 264 1.69 -3.79 4.25
N GLY A 265 0.61 -3.85 3.46
CA GLY A 265 -0.68 -4.43 3.87
C GLY A 265 -1.88 -3.58 3.45
N PRO A 266 -3.11 -4.14 3.62
CA PRO A 266 -4.40 -3.49 3.34
C PRO A 266 -4.65 -2.31 4.28
N ASN A 267 -3.93 -1.21 4.03
CA ASN A 267 -3.81 -0.08 4.94
C ASN A 267 -4.28 1.21 4.27
N ILE A 268 -5.59 1.36 4.04
CA ILE A 268 -6.16 2.60 3.53
C ILE A 268 -6.08 3.65 4.65
N ALA A 269 -5.30 4.71 4.42
CA ALA A 269 -4.96 5.68 5.46
C ALA A 269 -6.17 6.26 6.23
N SER A 270 -7.27 6.57 5.54
CA SER A 270 -8.49 7.11 6.18
C SER A 270 -9.19 6.10 7.06
N GLU A 271 -9.18 4.82 6.68
CA GLU A 271 -9.79 3.73 7.45
C GLU A 271 -8.95 3.42 8.70
N ILE A 272 -7.62 3.43 8.57
CA ILE A 272 -6.70 3.33 9.73
C ILE A 272 -6.95 4.48 10.71
N TYR A 273 -7.08 5.71 10.22
CA TYR A 273 -7.41 6.87 11.04
C TYR A 273 -8.74 6.70 11.79
N ASN A 274 -9.76 6.14 11.12
CA ASN A 274 -11.06 5.85 11.72
C ASN A 274 -11.03 4.66 12.71
N LYS A 275 -9.84 4.09 12.97
CA LYS A 275 -9.63 2.91 13.82
C LYS A 275 -10.38 1.68 13.32
N GLU A 276 -10.61 1.61 12.01
CA GLU A 276 -11.06 0.38 11.37
C GLU A 276 -9.95 -0.68 11.49
N TYR A 277 -10.37 -1.94 11.57
CA TYR A 277 -9.42 -3.03 11.76
C TYR A 277 -8.57 -3.24 10.51
N ALA A 278 -7.25 -3.21 10.69
CA ALA A 278 -6.30 -3.45 9.62
C ALA A 278 -5.14 -4.35 10.06
N ASN A 279 -4.53 -4.96 9.05
CA ASN A 279 -3.32 -5.75 9.22
C ASN A 279 -2.18 -5.22 8.35
N ALA A 280 -0.96 -5.36 8.85
CA ALA A 280 0.25 -5.03 8.11
C ALA A 280 1.29 -6.12 8.28
N ARG A 281 2.22 -6.17 7.33
CA ARG A 281 3.42 -6.99 7.36
C ARG A 281 4.62 -6.06 7.43
N ILE A 282 5.52 -6.31 8.39
CA ILE A 282 6.84 -5.70 8.43
C ILE A 282 7.88 -6.72 7.98
N CYS A 283 8.65 -6.37 6.95
CA CYS A 283 9.60 -7.25 6.30
C CYS A 283 11.02 -6.71 6.40
N GLY A 284 12.01 -7.60 6.52
CA GLY A 284 13.42 -7.24 6.64
C GLY A 284 14.18 -8.14 7.62
N ALA A 285 15.32 -7.65 8.11
CA ALA A 285 16.19 -8.43 8.99
C ALA A 285 15.53 -8.76 10.33
N GLU A 286 15.71 -10.00 10.79
CA GLU A 286 15.11 -10.55 12.01
C GLU A 286 15.34 -9.68 13.25
N LYS A 287 16.57 -9.18 13.41
CA LYS A 287 16.98 -8.32 14.53
C LYS A 287 16.07 -7.12 14.75
N TRP A 288 15.46 -6.59 13.68
CA TRP A 288 14.56 -5.43 13.76
C TRP A 288 13.10 -5.80 13.56
N ARG A 289 12.76 -6.68 12.59
CA ARG A 289 11.34 -6.92 12.22
C ARG A 289 10.50 -7.45 13.38
N LYS A 290 11.04 -8.34 14.23
CA LYS A 290 10.29 -8.93 15.34
C LYS A 290 10.00 -7.92 16.46
N PRO A 291 11.01 -7.20 17.01
CA PRO A 291 10.78 -6.13 17.99
C PRO A 291 9.90 -5.01 17.44
N LEU A 292 10.13 -4.57 16.20
CA LEU A 292 9.33 -3.53 15.58
C LEU A 292 7.88 -3.98 15.32
N ALA A 293 7.63 -5.23 14.94
CA ALA A 293 6.26 -5.74 14.85
C ALA A 293 5.53 -5.62 16.19
N LYS A 294 6.18 -5.99 17.30
CA LYS A 294 5.61 -5.84 18.65
C LYS A 294 5.35 -4.38 19.01
N PHE A 295 6.31 -3.49 18.73
CA PHE A 295 6.20 -2.04 18.95
C PHE A 295 5.09 -1.39 18.12
N LEU A 296 4.90 -1.80 16.86
CA LEU A 296 3.91 -1.19 15.98
C LEU A 296 2.49 -1.72 16.19
N ARG A 297 2.31 -2.87 16.82
CA ARG A 297 0.98 -3.46 17.11
C ARG A 297 0.15 -2.55 18.02
N GLN A 298 -1.02 -2.16 17.52
CA GLN A 298 -2.09 -1.45 18.22
C GLN A 298 -3.39 -2.28 18.17
N PRO A 299 -4.39 -2.03 19.03
CA PRO A 299 -5.63 -2.82 19.06
C PRO A 299 -6.37 -2.93 17.71
N HIS A 300 -6.31 -1.87 16.88
CA HIS A 300 -6.96 -1.80 15.57
C HIS A 300 -5.97 -1.94 14.39
N PHE A 301 -4.66 -2.02 14.67
CA PHE A 301 -3.61 -2.11 13.65
C PHE A 301 -2.63 -3.22 14.01
N ILE A 302 -2.87 -4.42 13.47
CA ILE A 302 -2.10 -5.61 13.80
C ILE A 302 -0.94 -5.77 12.83
N VAL A 303 0.28 -5.75 13.35
CA VAL A 303 1.50 -5.92 12.54
C VAL A 303 2.08 -7.31 12.74
N TRP A 304 2.24 -8.04 11.65
CA TRP A 304 2.92 -9.33 11.63
C TRP A 304 4.30 -9.18 10.98
N ASP A 305 5.29 -9.97 11.39
CA ASP A 305 6.58 -9.97 10.72
C ASP A 305 6.62 -11.01 9.59
N ASN A 306 7.50 -10.76 8.61
CA ASN A 306 7.89 -11.74 7.58
C ASN A 306 9.36 -11.50 7.19
N GLY A 307 10.11 -12.55 6.86
CA GLY A 307 11.48 -12.43 6.35
C GLY A 307 11.55 -12.05 4.86
N ASP A 308 10.51 -12.32 4.09
CA ASP A 308 10.46 -12.09 2.64
C ASP A 308 10.16 -10.62 2.31
N LEU A 309 11.24 -9.84 2.19
CA LEU A 309 11.20 -8.42 1.84
C LEU A 309 10.79 -8.20 0.38
N VAL A 310 11.36 -9.00 -0.54
CA VAL A 310 11.26 -8.80 -1.99
C VAL A 310 9.81 -8.95 -2.45
N THR A 311 9.16 -10.06 -2.08
CA THR A 311 7.79 -10.35 -2.52
C THR A 311 6.84 -9.23 -2.10
N HIS A 312 6.98 -8.73 -0.87
CA HIS A 312 6.10 -7.70 -0.33
C HIS A 312 6.26 -6.34 -1.02
N GLU A 313 7.48 -5.95 -1.37
CA GLU A 313 7.73 -4.71 -2.10
C GLU A 313 7.26 -4.80 -3.56
N VAL A 314 7.56 -5.91 -4.23
CA VAL A 314 7.15 -6.18 -5.61
C VAL A 314 5.63 -6.23 -5.72
N MET A 315 4.96 -6.97 -4.83
CA MET A 315 3.49 -7.02 -4.75
C MET A 315 2.90 -5.64 -4.47
N GLY A 316 3.55 -4.84 -3.62
CA GLY A 316 3.15 -3.45 -3.35
C GLY A 316 3.16 -2.55 -4.60
N GLY A 317 4.08 -2.80 -5.54
CA GLY A 317 4.11 -2.17 -6.86
C GLY A 317 3.06 -2.73 -7.82
N LEU A 318 3.02 -4.06 -7.97
CA LEU A 318 2.14 -4.75 -8.92
C LEU A 318 0.65 -4.51 -8.64
N LYS A 319 0.21 -4.50 -7.38
CA LYS A 319 -1.20 -4.21 -7.07
C LYS A 319 -1.64 -2.83 -7.58
N ASN A 320 -0.73 -1.84 -7.63
CA ASN A 320 -1.03 -0.51 -8.15
C ASN A 320 -1.15 -0.51 -9.68
N VAL A 321 -0.39 -1.36 -10.38
CA VAL A 321 -0.52 -1.61 -11.83
C VAL A 321 -1.93 -2.15 -12.12
N TYR A 322 -2.27 -3.28 -11.49
CA TYR A 322 -3.51 -3.99 -11.79
C TYR A 322 -4.77 -3.26 -11.31
N ALA A 323 -4.66 -2.40 -10.29
CA ALA A 323 -5.76 -1.53 -9.87
C ALA A 323 -6.22 -0.56 -10.95
N ILE A 324 -5.34 -0.09 -11.84
CA ILE A 324 -5.73 0.78 -12.96
C ILE A 324 -6.60 -0.02 -13.95
N GLY A 325 -6.14 -1.20 -14.35
CA GLY A 325 -6.86 -2.03 -15.32
C GLY A 325 -8.16 -2.61 -14.81
N ALA A 326 -8.30 -2.86 -13.50
CA ALA A 326 -9.55 -3.33 -12.90
C ALA A 326 -10.71 -2.37 -13.20
N GLU A 327 -10.45 -1.07 -13.18
CA GLU A 327 -11.46 -0.04 -13.44
C GLU A 327 -11.71 0.19 -14.93
N PHE A 328 -10.75 -0.14 -15.80
CA PHE A 328 -10.95 -0.21 -17.25
C PHE A 328 -11.95 -1.31 -17.62
N VAL A 329 -11.80 -2.49 -17.00
CA VAL A 329 -12.73 -3.62 -17.17
C VAL A 329 -14.13 -3.24 -16.68
N LEU A 330 -14.23 -2.59 -15.52
CA LEU A 330 -15.51 -2.21 -14.93
C LEU A 330 -16.37 -1.35 -15.88
N MET A 331 -15.79 -0.30 -16.44
CA MET A 331 -16.53 0.69 -17.23
C MET A 331 -16.77 0.25 -18.69
N THR A 332 -15.95 -0.65 -19.23
CA THR A 332 -16.11 -1.09 -20.62
C THR A 332 -17.30 -2.05 -20.80
N PHE A 333 -17.68 -2.80 -19.76
CA PHE A 333 -18.85 -3.69 -19.81
C PHE A 333 -20.20 -2.96 -19.85
N ASP A 334 -20.25 -1.65 -19.56
CA ASP A 334 -21.49 -0.87 -19.58
C ASP A 334 -21.97 -0.45 -20.99
N PHE A 335 -21.24 -0.81 -22.06
CA PHE A 335 -21.53 -0.31 -23.41
C PHE A 335 -22.28 -1.27 -24.38
N THR A 336 -22.74 -2.45 -23.95
CA THR A 336 -23.33 -3.45 -24.89
C THR A 336 -24.78 -3.88 -24.61
N GLY A 337 -25.67 -3.00 -24.16
CA GLY A 337 -27.12 -3.23 -24.29
C GLY A 337 -27.97 -2.75 -23.12
N MET A 338 -29.29 -2.67 -23.36
CA MET A 338 -30.38 -2.14 -22.50
C MET A 338 -30.46 -2.65 -21.04
N VAL A 339 -29.51 -3.46 -20.56
CA VAL A 339 -29.39 -3.96 -19.18
C VAL A 339 -28.30 -3.19 -18.39
N ALA A 340 -27.51 -2.32 -19.03
CA ALA A 340 -26.48 -1.49 -18.38
C ALA A 340 -27.02 -0.53 -17.30
N ALA A 341 -28.31 -0.17 -17.35
CA ALA A 341 -28.92 0.68 -16.32
C ALA A 341 -29.18 -0.05 -14.98
N LEU A 342 -29.08 -1.39 -14.94
CA LEU A 342 -29.46 -2.19 -13.77
C LEU A 342 -28.30 -2.92 -13.07
N THR A 343 -27.09 -2.97 -13.66
CA THR A 343 -25.94 -3.62 -13.02
C THR A 343 -24.68 -2.78 -13.15
N ASN A 344 -24.58 -1.75 -12.32
CA ASN A 344 -23.46 -0.81 -12.28
C ASN A 344 -22.10 -1.43 -11.89
N GLU A 345 -21.96 -2.76 -11.71
CA GLU A 345 -20.69 -3.44 -11.39
C GLU A 345 -20.72 -4.94 -11.76
N SER A 346 -20.07 -5.38 -12.85
CA SER A 346 -19.94 -6.82 -13.15
C SER A 346 -18.89 -7.47 -12.23
N ALA A 347 -19.35 -8.02 -11.10
CA ALA A 347 -18.50 -8.76 -10.15
C ALA A 347 -17.80 -9.96 -10.80
N THR A 348 -18.45 -10.61 -11.77
CA THR A 348 -17.89 -11.74 -12.52
C THR A 348 -16.68 -11.32 -13.34
N SER A 349 -16.79 -10.25 -14.13
CA SER A 349 -15.68 -9.77 -14.99
C SER A 349 -14.50 -9.27 -14.14
N LYS A 350 -14.78 -8.61 -13.01
CA LYS A 350 -13.75 -8.25 -12.02
C LYS A 350 -13.05 -9.48 -11.46
N SER A 351 -13.79 -10.54 -11.14
CA SER A 351 -13.23 -11.79 -10.60
C SER A 351 -12.34 -12.51 -11.62
N VAL A 352 -12.73 -12.55 -12.89
CA VAL A 352 -11.90 -13.11 -13.97
C VAL A 352 -10.62 -12.30 -14.12
N TYR A 353 -10.72 -10.97 -14.25
CA TYR A 353 -9.57 -10.09 -14.31
C TYR A 353 -8.64 -10.24 -13.10
N PHE A 354 -9.23 -10.36 -11.90
CA PHE A 354 -8.49 -10.59 -10.66
C PHE A 354 -7.67 -11.88 -10.72
N ALA A 355 -8.21 -12.99 -11.24
CA ALA A 355 -7.47 -14.25 -11.38
C ALA A 355 -6.27 -14.14 -12.34
N HIS A 356 -6.43 -13.42 -13.46
CA HIS A 356 -5.30 -13.15 -14.36
C HIS A 356 -4.24 -12.27 -13.70
N CYS A 357 -4.65 -11.22 -12.99
CA CYS A 357 -3.71 -10.35 -12.29
C CYS A 357 -2.93 -11.10 -11.21
N THR A 358 -3.60 -11.90 -10.38
CA THR A 358 -2.94 -12.65 -9.30
C THR A 358 -1.98 -13.70 -9.85
N SER A 359 -2.30 -14.36 -10.98
CA SER A 359 -1.37 -15.30 -11.62
C SER A 359 -0.15 -14.59 -12.23
N GLU A 360 -0.30 -13.41 -12.86
CA GLU A 360 0.84 -12.59 -13.32
C GLU A 360 1.68 -12.11 -12.13
N MET A 361 1.04 -11.72 -11.02
CA MET A 361 1.74 -11.33 -9.79
C MET A 361 2.59 -12.47 -9.23
N ILE A 362 2.02 -13.67 -9.14
CA ILE A 362 2.73 -14.88 -8.70
C ILE A 362 3.91 -15.18 -9.63
N PHE A 363 3.70 -15.14 -10.94
CA PHE A 363 4.74 -15.38 -11.94
C PHE A 363 5.91 -14.39 -11.80
N ILE A 364 5.62 -13.08 -11.73
CA ILE A 364 6.64 -12.05 -11.59
C ILE A 364 7.41 -12.19 -10.27
N THR A 365 6.75 -12.57 -9.16
CA THR A 365 7.48 -12.77 -7.90
C THR A 365 8.38 -14.01 -7.91
N HIS A 366 8.01 -15.10 -8.57
CA HIS A 366 8.89 -16.28 -8.72
C HIS A 366 10.09 -16.01 -9.63
N LEU A 367 9.97 -15.05 -10.55
CA LEU A 367 11.12 -14.58 -11.33
C LEU A 367 12.12 -13.81 -10.45
N LEU A 368 11.64 -13.09 -9.43
CA LEU A 368 12.43 -12.16 -8.62
C LEU A 368 12.88 -12.71 -7.26
N ALA A 369 12.21 -13.72 -6.71
CA ALA A 369 12.51 -14.32 -5.42
C ALA A 369 12.57 -15.84 -5.52
N GLU A 370 13.48 -16.46 -4.76
CA GLU A 370 13.72 -17.91 -4.78
C GLU A 370 12.53 -18.68 -4.18
N GLU A 371 12.11 -18.28 -2.98
CA GLU A 371 10.98 -18.86 -2.25
C GLU A 371 9.99 -17.76 -1.86
N PRO A 372 9.25 -17.18 -2.83
CA PRO A 372 8.33 -16.08 -2.54
C PRO A 372 7.21 -16.53 -1.59
N GLU A 373 6.79 -15.66 -0.67
CA GLU A 373 5.57 -15.88 0.10
C GLU A 373 4.39 -16.05 -0.87
N ARG A 374 3.60 -17.09 -0.61
CA ARG A 374 2.39 -17.38 -1.39
C ARG A 374 1.46 -16.17 -1.34
N LEU A 375 0.89 -15.80 -2.49
CA LEU A 375 -0.15 -14.78 -2.59
C LEU A 375 -1.45 -15.26 -1.91
N ALA A 376 -1.47 -15.17 -0.59
CA ALA A 376 -2.55 -15.62 0.27
C ALA A 376 -2.69 -14.69 1.48
N GLY A 377 -3.82 -14.81 2.20
CA GLY A 377 -4.06 -14.05 3.42
C GLY A 377 -3.86 -12.53 3.23
N PRO A 378 -2.97 -11.87 4.02
CA PRO A 378 -2.77 -10.42 3.95
C PRO A 378 -2.32 -9.88 2.58
N LEU A 379 -1.45 -10.59 1.82
CA LEU A 379 -0.99 -10.13 0.50
C LEU A 379 -2.15 -10.12 -0.51
N LEU A 380 -2.97 -11.17 -0.48
CA LEU A 380 -4.17 -11.27 -1.31
C LEU A 380 -5.19 -10.19 -0.93
N ALA A 381 -5.37 -9.95 0.37
CA ALA A 381 -6.27 -8.91 0.88
C ALA A 381 -5.81 -7.49 0.48
N ASP A 382 -4.51 -7.18 0.57
CA ASP A 382 -3.97 -5.89 0.12
C ASP A 382 -4.19 -5.68 -1.38
N THR A 383 -4.01 -6.75 -2.17
CA THR A 383 -4.28 -6.73 -3.60
C THR A 383 -5.76 -6.45 -3.86
N TYR A 384 -6.66 -7.22 -3.25
CA TYR A 384 -8.10 -7.08 -3.41
C TYR A 384 -8.60 -5.67 -3.07
N VAL A 385 -8.26 -5.15 -1.89
CA VAL A 385 -8.74 -3.83 -1.46
C VAL A 385 -8.20 -2.71 -2.36
N THR A 386 -6.98 -2.84 -2.88
CA THR A 386 -6.36 -1.84 -3.76
C THR A 386 -7.00 -1.81 -5.14
N LEU A 387 -7.50 -2.95 -5.62
CA LEU A 387 -8.23 -3.03 -6.89
C LEU A 387 -9.63 -2.40 -6.78
N LEU A 388 -10.23 -2.38 -5.58
CA LEU A 388 -11.54 -1.76 -5.35
C LEU A 388 -11.45 -0.25 -5.07
N LYS A 389 -10.40 0.17 -4.36
CA LYS A 389 -10.28 1.53 -3.85
C LYS A 389 -8.82 1.99 -3.86
N GLY A 390 -8.66 3.30 -3.98
CA GLY A 390 -7.37 3.95 -3.90
C GLY A 390 -7.12 4.87 -5.09
N ARG A 391 -5.93 5.49 -5.12
CA ARG A 391 -5.59 6.48 -6.15
C ARG A 391 -5.45 5.87 -7.54
N ASN A 392 -4.90 4.65 -7.65
CA ASN A 392 -4.72 3.97 -8.93
C ASN A 392 -6.06 3.48 -9.51
N ALA A 393 -6.91 2.85 -8.70
CA ALA A 393 -8.28 2.52 -9.10
C ALA A 393 -9.06 3.78 -9.52
N TRP A 394 -9.08 4.82 -8.67
CA TRP A 394 -9.70 6.10 -9.02
C TRP A 394 -9.21 6.66 -10.38
N TYR A 395 -7.90 6.60 -10.64
CA TYR A 395 -7.33 7.06 -11.90
C TYR A 395 -7.82 6.23 -13.10
N GLY A 396 -7.78 4.89 -12.97
CA GLY A 396 -8.32 3.98 -13.99
C GLY A 396 -9.80 4.25 -14.28
N GLN A 397 -10.60 4.48 -13.24
CA GLN A 397 -12.02 4.79 -13.38
C GLN A 397 -12.24 6.11 -14.13
N LYS A 398 -11.48 7.15 -13.81
CA LYS A 398 -11.63 8.47 -14.44
C LYS A 398 -11.18 8.46 -15.90
N LEU A 399 -10.13 7.74 -16.23
CA LEU A 399 -9.73 7.49 -17.62
C LEU A 399 -10.82 6.72 -18.38
N ALA A 400 -11.37 5.66 -17.79
CA ALA A 400 -12.38 4.85 -18.47
C ALA A 400 -13.71 5.59 -18.69
N LYS A 401 -14.05 6.56 -17.82
CA LYS A 401 -15.18 7.48 -18.00
C LYS A 401 -14.91 8.64 -18.95
N GLY A 402 -13.67 8.79 -19.43
CA GLY A 402 -13.25 9.95 -20.23
C GLY A 402 -13.19 11.27 -19.45
N GLU A 403 -13.25 11.23 -18.13
CA GLU A 403 -13.13 12.42 -17.26
C GLU A 403 -11.67 12.89 -17.11
N LEU A 404 -10.72 11.98 -17.32
CA LEU A 404 -9.29 12.29 -17.43
C LEU A 404 -8.78 11.84 -18.80
N SER A 405 -7.77 12.55 -19.31
CA SER A 405 -6.98 12.15 -20.47
C SER A 405 -5.56 11.78 -20.04
N LEU A 406 -4.93 10.83 -20.75
CA LEU A 406 -3.52 10.47 -20.57
C LEU A 406 -2.57 11.66 -20.84
N GLU A 407 -3.02 12.69 -21.55
CA GLU A 407 -2.28 13.93 -21.78
C GLU A 407 -2.09 14.77 -20.51
N MET A 408 -2.96 14.58 -19.52
CA MET A 408 -2.86 15.28 -18.23
C MET A 408 -1.69 14.79 -17.36
N GLY A 409 -1.00 13.74 -17.81
CA GLY A 409 0.11 13.12 -17.10
C GLY A 409 -0.34 12.22 -15.95
N ASP A 410 0.64 11.68 -15.24
CA ASP A 410 0.45 10.76 -14.11
C ASP A 410 0.57 11.46 -12.74
N SER A 411 0.72 12.79 -12.72
CA SER A 411 0.69 13.61 -11.50
C SER A 411 -0.54 14.51 -11.49
N ILE A 412 -1.59 14.07 -10.79
CA ILE A 412 -2.88 14.73 -10.81
C ILE A 412 -3.01 15.74 -9.67
N LYS A 413 -3.35 16.98 -10.00
CA LYS A 413 -3.57 18.05 -9.01
C LYS A 413 -4.59 17.61 -7.95
N GLY A 414 -4.19 17.64 -6.68
CA GLY A 414 -5.04 17.23 -5.55
C GLY A 414 -5.08 15.72 -5.25
N LYS A 415 -4.47 14.87 -6.09
CA LYS A 415 -4.33 13.42 -5.84
C LYS A 415 -2.87 12.96 -5.75
N GLY A 416 -1.95 13.69 -6.38
CA GLY A 416 -0.53 13.37 -6.45
C GLY A 416 -0.21 12.38 -7.56
N MET A 417 0.98 11.78 -7.48
CA MET A 417 1.47 10.84 -8.49
C MET A 417 0.76 9.48 -8.45
N ILE A 418 0.39 8.99 -9.64
CA ILE A 418 -0.23 7.68 -9.87
C ILE A 418 0.87 6.66 -10.12
N GLN A 419 1.38 6.10 -9.03
CA GLN A 419 2.54 5.20 -9.04
C GLN A 419 2.33 3.92 -9.88
N GLY A 420 1.07 3.53 -10.13
CA GLY A 420 0.75 2.40 -11.00
C GLY A 420 1.23 2.60 -12.44
N VAL A 421 1.21 3.83 -12.96
CA VAL A 421 1.69 4.13 -14.33
C VAL A 421 3.20 3.91 -14.44
N SER A 422 3.97 4.44 -13.48
CA SER A 422 5.43 4.23 -13.43
C SER A 422 5.78 2.74 -13.23
N ALA A 423 5.01 2.03 -12.41
CA ALA A 423 5.20 0.59 -12.18
C ALA A 423 4.88 -0.25 -13.42
N VAL A 424 3.85 0.09 -14.20
CA VAL A 424 3.54 -0.57 -15.49
C VAL A 424 4.76 -0.49 -16.39
N LYS A 425 5.34 0.70 -16.54
CA LYS A 425 6.55 0.92 -17.35
C LYS A 425 7.71 0.06 -16.84
N ALA A 426 8.01 0.13 -15.55
CA ALA A 426 9.15 -0.56 -14.95
C ALA A 426 9.06 -2.10 -15.12
N PHE A 427 7.92 -2.70 -14.78
CA PHE A 427 7.75 -4.15 -14.94
C PHE A 427 7.75 -4.57 -16.41
N TYR A 428 7.07 -3.83 -17.29
CA TYR A 428 7.06 -4.15 -18.72
C TYR A 428 8.47 -4.09 -19.33
N GLU A 429 9.22 -3.01 -19.08
CA GLU A 429 10.56 -2.83 -19.65
C GLU A 429 11.54 -3.89 -19.15
N LEU A 430 11.45 -4.27 -17.87
CA LEU A 430 12.25 -5.36 -17.29
C LEU A 430 11.92 -6.71 -17.94
N LEU A 431 10.64 -7.08 -17.98
CA LEU A 431 10.19 -8.38 -18.46
C LEU A 431 10.32 -8.53 -19.99
N SER A 432 10.57 -7.43 -20.71
CA SER A 432 10.83 -7.40 -22.15
C SER A 432 12.32 -7.55 -22.50
N GLN A 433 13.23 -7.59 -21.51
CA GLN A 433 14.66 -7.65 -21.78
C GLN A 433 15.05 -8.98 -22.42
N SER A 434 15.81 -8.92 -23.51
CA SER A 434 16.24 -10.10 -24.28
C SER A 434 17.11 -11.08 -23.49
N SER A 435 17.75 -10.62 -22.40
CA SER A 435 18.49 -11.46 -21.47
C SER A 435 17.59 -12.36 -20.62
N LEU A 436 16.30 -12.08 -20.57
CA LEU A 436 15.31 -12.87 -19.84
C LEU A 436 14.49 -13.67 -20.84
N ASN A 437 14.48 -14.99 -20.66
CA ASN A 437 13.63 -15.88 -21.43
C ASN A 437 13.09 -16.97 -20.50
N VAL A 438 11.83 -17.33 -20.72
CA VAL A 438 11.13 -18.42 -20.02
C VAL A 438 10.61 -19.40 -21.07
N LEU A 439 10.55 -20.68 -20.70
CA LEU A 439 9.95 -21.68 -21.57
C LEU A 439 8.42 -21.50 -21.55
N ASN A 440 7.82 -21.25 -22.70
CA ASN A 440 6.38 -21.33 -22.87
C ASN A 440 6.00 -22.82 -23.06
N PRO A 441 5.26 -23.45 -22.14
CA PRO A 441 4.90 -24.86 -22.23
C PRO A 441 4.05 -25.18 -23.46
N ASP A 442 3.19 -24.26 -23.88
CA ASP A 442 2.23 -24.49 -24.97
C ASP A 442 2.93 -24.48 -26.34
N GLU A 443 3.92 -23.61 -26.51
CA GLU A 443 4.66 -23.46 -27.77
C GLU A 443 5.99 -24.21 -27.80
N ASN A 444 6.43 -24.74 -26.65
CA ASN A 444 7.75 -25.32 -26.42
C ASN A 444 8.89 -24.41 -26.93
N LYS A 445 8.75 -23.09 -26.73
CA LYS A 445 9.68 -22.05 -27.18
C LYS A 445 10.05 -21.12 -26.04
N HIS A 446 11.27 -20.58 -26.11
CA HIS A 446 11.71 -19.53 -25.21
C HIS A 446 11.11 -18.19 -25.65
N VAL A 447 10.39 -17.54 -24.74
CA VAL A 447 9.77 -16.23 -24.95
C VAL A 447 10.21 -15.26 -23.85
N ALA A 448 10.11 -13.96 -24.12
CA ALA A 448 10.31 -12.95 -23.09
C ALA A 448 9.23 -13.12 -21.98
N PRO A 449 9.57 -12.98 -20.69
CA PRO A 449 8.61 -13.13 -19.60
C PRO A 449 7.33 -12.29 -19.76
N VAL A 450 7.43 -11.11 -20.40
CA VAL A 450 6.29 -10.22 -20.63
C VAL A 450 5.21 -10.85 -21.52
N GLU A 451 5.56 -11.83 -22.37
CA GLU A 451 4.59 -12.54 -23.22
C GLU A 451 3.66 -13.43 -22.38
N LEU A 452 4.10 -13.86 -21.19
CA LEU A 452 3.25 -14.55 -20.22
C LEU A 452 2.49 -13.58 -19.30
N CYS A 453 2.62 -12.27 -19.51
CA CYS A 453 1.92 -11.20 -18.77
C CYS A 453 1.05 -10.32 -19.68
N PRO A 454 0.01 -10.89 -20.34
CA PRO A 454 -0.85 -10.18 -21.29
C PRO A 454 -1.56 -8.95 -20.70
N ILE A 455 -1.96 -8.97 -19.42
CA ILE A 455 -2.61 -7.83 -18.77
C ILE A 455 -1.62 -6.69 -18.60
N LEU A 456 -0.44 -6.96 -18.04
CA LEU A 456 0.63 -5.97 -17.95
C LEU A 456 1.01 -5.40 -19.33
N LYS A 457 1.16 -6.26 -20.34
CA LYS A 457 1.45 -5.87 -21.73
C LYS A 457 0.38 -4.95 -22.30
N MET A 458 -0.90 -5.27 -22.10
CA MET A 458 -1.99 -4.40 -22.56
C MET A 458 -2.05 -3.07 -21.81
N LEU A 459 -1.81 -3.07 -20.49
CA LEU A 459 -1.72 -1.84 -19.70
C LEU A 459 -0.58 -0.95 -20.17
N TYR A 460 0.56 -1.52 -20.55
CA TYR A 460 1.66 -0.77 -21.16
C TYR A 460 1.24 -0.15 -22.51
N LYS A 461 0.56 -0.92 -23.36
CA LYS A 461 0.01 -0.44 -24.65
C LYS A 461 -0.94 0.76 -24.49
N ILE A 462 -1.80 0.70 -23.47
CA ILE A 462 -2.78 1.75 -23.18
C ILE A 462 -2.11 2.98 -22.54
N LEU A 463 -1.33 2.78 -21.47
CA LEU A 463 -0.89 3.86 -20.59
C LEU A 463 0.41 4.53 -21.04
N ILE A 464 1.33 3.78 -21.64
CA ILE A 464 2.70 4.25 -21.93
C ILE A 464 2.86 4.62 -23.40
N ILE A 465 2.69 3.67 -24.32
CA ILE A 465 2.84 3.92 -25.76
C ILE A 465 1.58 4.51 -26.41
N ARG A 466 0.43 4.37 -25.75
CA ARG A 466 -0.87 4.95 -26.16
C ARG A 466 -1.37 4.46 -27.53
N GLU A 467 -1.03 3.23 -27.89
CA GLU A 467 -1.41 2.59 -29.15
C GLU A 467 -2.76 1.86 -29.05
N SER A 468 -3.32 1.75 -27.85
CA SER A 468 -4.55 1.01 -27.62
C SER A 468 -5.52 1.83 -26.76
N PRO A 469 -6.82 1.83 -27.10
CA PRO A 469 -7.82 2.48 -26.26
C PRO A 469 -8.04 1.68 -24.98
N VAL A 470 -8.62 2.31 -23.95
CA VAL A 470 -8.88 1.69 -22.64
C VAL A 470 -9.66 0.37 -22.76
N GLN A 471 -10.57 0.28 -23.72
CA GLN A 471 -11.41 -0.89 -23.99
C GLN A 471 -10.62 -2.13 -24.48
N ALA A 472 -9.40 -1.93 -24.97
CA ALA A 472 -8.53 -3.03 -25.43
C ALA A 472 -8.15 -3.99 -24.29
N ILE A 473 -8.28 -3.57 -23.03
CA ILE A 473 -8.10 -4.47 -21.87
C ILE A 473 -9.04 -5.67 -21.92
N LEU A 474 -10.26 -5.51 -22.46
CA LEU A 474 -11.20 -6.61 -22.62
C LEU A 474 -10.81 -7.55 -23.75
N GLN A 475 -10.13 -7.05 -24.78
CA GLN A 475 -9.62 -7.89 -25.86
C GLN A 475 -8.51 -8.81 -25.33
N ALA A 476 -7.63 -8.28 -24.47
CA ALA A 476 -6.61 -9.09 -23.80
C ALA A 476 -7.21 -10.21 -22.94
N LEU A 477 -8.35 -9.97 -22.27
CA LEU A 477 -9.06 -10.99 -21.48
C LEU A 477 -9.84 -12.01 -22.34
N ARG A 478 -10.14 -11.67 -23.59
CA ARG A 478 -10.90 -12.52 -24.53
C ARG A 478 -9.99 -13.26 -25.50
N ASP A 479 -8.68 -13.05 -25.41
CA ASP A 479 -7.72 -13.69 -26.28
C ASP A 479 -7.70 -15.20 -25.97
N GLU A 480 -8.14 -16.01 -26.93
CA GLU A 480 -8.21 -17.47 -26.80
C GLU A 480 -6.82 -18.11 -26.73
N THR A 481 -5.76 -17.37 -27.08
CA THR A 481 -4.37 -17.81 -26.95
C THR A 481 -3.77 -17.50 -25.58
N MET A 482 -4.54 -16.87 -24.69
CA MET A 482 -4.10 -16.50 -23.34
C MET A 482 -4.02 -17.74 -22.44
N ASN A 483 -2.86 -17.95 -21.80
CA ASN A 483 -2.68 -19.05 -20.85
C ASN A 483 -3.68 -18.94 -19.69
N ASP A 484 -4.26 -20.08 -19.32
CA ASP A 484 -5.06 -20.23 -18.11
C ASP A 484 -4.25 -19.70 -16.91
N PRO A 485 -4.83 -18.87 -16.02
CA PRO A 485 -4.19 -18.44 -14.79
C PRO A 485 -3.54 -19.58 -13.99
N ARG A 486 -4.15 -20.77 -14.00
CA ARG A 486 -3.60 -21.96 -13.36
C ARG A 486 -2.28 -22.38 -14.00
N ASP A 487 -2.23 -22.50 -15.32
CA ASP A 487 -1.03 -22.95 -16.03
C ASP A 487 0.12 -21.96 -15.83
N ARG A 488 -0.17 -20.65 -15.82
CA ARG A 488 0.81 -19.60 -15.46
C ARG A 488 1.39 -19.80 -14.05
N ILE A 489 0.56 -20.21 -13.08
CA ILE A 489 1.00 -20.51 -11.72
C ILE A 489 1.84 -21.79 -11.68
N GLU A 490 1.47 -22.82 -12.44
CA GLU A 490 2.26 -24.06 -12.55
C GLU A 490 3.63 -23.79 -13.19
N ILE A 491 3.69 -22.94 -14.23
CA ILE A 491 4.95 -22.41 -14.77
C ILE A 491 5.72 -21.71 -13.65
N ALA A 492 5.10 -20.76 -12.94
CA ALA A 492 5.70 -20.00 -11.84
C ALA A 492 6.38 -20.90 -10.78
N GLN A 493 5.77 -22.05 -10.48
CA GLN A 493 6.22 -22.99 -9.45
C GLN A 493 7.27 -24.01 -9.92
N SER A 494 7.60 -24.05 -11.21
CA SER A 494 8.59 -25.02 -11.72
C SER A 494 10.05 -24.69 -11.38
N HIS A 495 10.32 -23.60 -10.63
CA HIS A 495 11.63 -23.14 -10.12
C HIS A 495 12.74 -22.84 -11.17
N VAL A 496 12.61 -23.25 -12.43
CA VAL A 496 13.71 -23.20 -13.43
C VAL A 496 14.13 -21.78 -13.87
N PHE A 497 13.41 -20.71 -13.50
CA PHE A 497 13.65 -19.35 -14.03
C PHE A 497 13.79 -18.25 -12.96
N TYR A 498 14.05 -18.54 -11.69
CA TYR A 498 14.45 -17.52 -10.72
C TYR A 498 15.74 -16.79 -11.17
N ARG A 499 15.76 -15.45 -11.10
CA ARG A 499 16.89 -14.61 -11.54
C ARG A 499 17.30 -13.61 -10.44
N PRO A 500 18.18 -13.98 -9.49
CA PRO A 500 18.62 -13.09 -8.40
C PRO A 500 19.32 -11.81 -8.88
N SER A 501 19.96 -11.86 -10.05
CA SER A 501 20.61 -10.72 -10.68
C SER A 501 19.66 -9.54 -10.93
N LEU A 502 18.36 -9.80 -11.08
CA LEU A 502 17.32 -8.77 -11.26
C LEU A 502 17.11 -7.89 -10.03
N LEU A 503 17.60 -8.28 -8.86
CA LEU A 503 17.61 -7.45 -7.65
C LEU A 503 19.00 -6.88 -7.33
N GLY A 504 19.97 -7.16 -8.20
CA GLY A 504 21.34 -6.72 -8.05
C GLY A 504 22.17 -7.50 -7.04
N HIS A 505 21.69 -8.67 -6.59
CA HIS A 505 22.53 -9.64 -5.88
C HIS A 505 23.51 -10.24 -6.89
N ARG A 506 24.82 -10.20 -6.57
CA ARG A 506 25.79 -11.00 -7.32
C ARG A 506 25.56 -12.48 -6.97
N PRO A 507 25.65 -13.40 -7.96
CA PRO A 507 25.43 -14.82 -7.74
C PRO A 507 26.41 -15.44 -6.75
#